data_AF-A0A8H7ZMP2-F1
#
_entry.id   AF-A0A8H7ZMP2-F1
#
_cell.length_a   1.000
_cell.length_b   1.000
_cell.length_c   1.000
_cell.angle_alpha   90.00
_cell.angle_beta   90.00
_cell.angle_gamma   90.00
#
_symmetry.space_group_name_H-M   'P 1'
#
loop_
_entity.id
_entity.type
_entity.pdbx_description
1 polymer ?
#
loop_
_entity_poly.entity_id
_entity_poly.type
_entity_poly.pdbx_seq_one_letter_code
_entity_poly.pdbx_strand_id
1 'polypeptide(L)'
;SDRVERVLTAATRGRARAPTAAERLGHPDGEKILTRAAAAKGIIQMIPTLASCSLDEITGARTGDQIQLLTTPNAKNKKKPFPRNWNAEKLVKRAAERGCRAIFLTVDAPQIGRREKDMRLKYVDEAPHEQRDEGMEVDRSQGAGRAISSFVSPSLCWKDIPWLRSLSNLPLVLKGVQTVEDALLAAEHGCEGIVLSNHGGRQVDYARCTFPKMAIPSQNAFYFFFFR
;
A
#
# COMPACT_ATOMS: atom_id res chain seq x y z
N SER A 1 13.34 14.26 6.76
CA SER A 1 12.94 15.43 5.99
C SER A 1 13.44 15.41 4.54
N ASP A 2 14.66 15.85 4.22
CA ASP A 2 15.16 16.01 2.83
C ASP A 2 15.06 14.81 1.89
N ARG A 3 15.14 13.58 2.41
CA ARG A 3 15.17 12.37 1.57
C ARG A 3 13.82 12.10 0.89
N VAL A 4 12.69 12.30 1.57
CA VAL A 4 11.37 12.01 0.99
C VAL A 4 10.89 13.16 0.12
N GLU A 5 11.15 14.39 0.55
CA GLU A 5 10.92 15.55 -0.27
C GLU A 5 11.69 15.42 -1.60
N ARG A 6 12.97 15.01 -1.57
CA ARG A 6 13.67 14.69 -2.83
C ARG A 6 13.02 13.56 -3.63
N VAL A 7 12.50 12.51 -2.99
CA VAL A 7 11.83 11.40 -3.70
C VAL A 7 10.50 11.83 -4.33
N LEU A 8 9.68 12.65 -3.69
CA LEU A 8 8.34 13.00 -4.21
C LEU A 8 8.30 14.33 -4.97
N THR A 9 9.26 15.23 -4.71
CA THR A 9 9.40 16.49 -5.44
C THR A 9 10.18 16.30 -6.74
N ALA A 10 11.12 15.33 -6.80
CA ALA A 10 11.82 15.00 -8.06
C ALA A 10 10.90 14.35 -9.11
N ALA A 11 9.83 13.66 -8.68
CA ALA A 11 8.79 13.20 -9.58
C ALA A 11 7.67 14.24 -9.71
N THR A 12 7.78 15.04 -10.77
CA THR A 12 6.65 15.48 -11.60
C THR A 12 5.40 16.00 -10.87
N ARG A 13 5.46 17.29 -10.53
CA ARG A 13 4.30 18.12 -10.14
C ARG A 13 3.51 17.56 -8.94
N GLY A 14 4.13 16.74 -8.09
CA GLY A 14 3.52 16.24 -6.84
C GLY A 14 2.37 15.25 -7.04
N ARG A 15 2.31 14.52 -8.17
CA ARG A 15 1.24 13.54 -8.44
C ARG A 15 1.72 12.10 -8.30
N ALA A 16 1.01 11.33 -7.50
CA ALA A 16 1.22 9.90 -7.32
C ALA A 16 -0.06 9.13 -7.61
N ARG A 17 0.07 7.98 -8.25
CA ARG A 17 -1.00 6.98 -8.37
C ARG A 17 -1.05 6.18 -7.07
N ALA A 18 -2.23 6.15 -6.48
CA ALA A 18 -2.54 5.38 -5.29
C ALA A 18 -2.33 3.86 -5.48
N PRO A 19 -2.03 3.11 -4.40
CA PRO A 19 -1.97 1.66 -4.48
C PRO A 19 -3.37 1.08 -4.62
N THR A 20 -3.58 0.32 -5.68
CA THR A 20 -4.81 -0.43 -5.96
C THR A 20 -4.42 -1.80 -6.47
N ALA A 21 -4.98 -2.82 -5.82
CA ALA A 21 -4.66 -4.22 -6.03
C ALA A 21 -5.61 -4.88 -7.05
N ALA A 22 -5.25 -6.08 -7.50
CA ALA A 22 -6.05 -6.91 -8.40
C ALA A 22 -6.31 -6.25 -9.77
N GLU A 23 -5.29 -5.61 -10.35
CA GLU A 23 -5.44 -4.86 -11.60
C GLU A 23 -5.71 -5.76 -12.82
N ARG A 24 -5.44 -7.07 -12.71
CA ARG A 24 -5.88 -8.07 -13.71
C ARG A 24 -7.39 -8.14 -13.90
N LEU A 25 -8.18 -7.63 -12.95
CA LEU A 25 -9.63 -7.47 -13.14
C LEU A 25 -9.98 -6.45 -14.24
N GLY A 26 -9.13 -5.44 -14.42
CA GLY A 26 -9.34 -4.38 -15.42
C GLY A 26 -8.58 -4.61 -16.72
N HIS A 27 -7.43 -5.28 -16.67
CA HIS A 27 -6.59 -5.52 -17.86
C HIS A 27 -5.62 -6.70 -17.66
N PRO A 28 -5.41 -7.60 -18.64
CA PRO A 28 -4.58 -8.81 -18.49
C PRO A 28 -3.11 -8.54 -18.05
N ASP A 29 -2.53 -7.40 -18.47
CA ASP A 29 -1.19 -6.99 -18.02
C ASP A 29 -1.10 -6.64 -16.52
N GLY A 30 -2.23 -6.50 -15.81
CA GLY A 30 -2.26 -6.21 -14.38
C GLY A 30 -1.54 -4.92 -14.02
N GLU A 31 -0.71 -4.93 -12.98
CA GLU A 31 0.01 -3.75 -12.52
C GLU A 31 1.10 -3.28 -13.52
N LYS A 32 1.53 -4.11 -14.47
CA LYS A 32 2.58 -3.76 -15.46
C LYS A 32 2.13 -2.65 -16.41
N ILE A 33 0.86 -2.65 -16.85
CA ILE A 33 0.38 -1.57 -17.73
C ILE A 33 0.38 -0.22 -16.99
N LEU A 34 0.10 -0.25 -15.70
CA LEU A 34 0.09 0.94 -14.84
C LEU A 34 1.50 1.45 -14.59
N THR A 35 2.47 0.55 -14.50
CA THR A 35 3.89 0.90 -14.47
C THR A 35 4.30 1.68 -15.71
N ARG A 36 4.00 1.17 -16.91
CA ARG A 36 4.32 1.84 -18.17
C ARG A 36 3.57 3.18 -18.30
N ALA A 37 2.29 3.20 -17.90
CA ALA A 37 1.49 4.42 -17.92
C ALA A 37 2.02 5.49 -16.96
N ALA A 38 2.46 5.11 -15.76
CA ALA A 38 3.06 6.01 -14.79
C ALA A 38 4.35 6.66 -15.34
N ALA A 39 5.19 5.86 -16.01
CA ALA A 39 6.37 6.38 -16.72
C ALA A 39 5.99 7.38 -17.81
N ALA A 40 5.07 6.99 -18.71
CA ALA A 40 4.66 7.81 -19.85
C ALA A 40 3.98 9.13 -19.45
N LYS A 41 3.30 9.14 -18.31
CA LYS A 41 2.68 10.35 -17.75
C LYS A 41 3.60 11.10 -16.80
N GLY A 42 4.78 10.57 -16.52
CA GLY A 42 5.68 11.06 -15.49
C GLY A 42 4.90 11.24 -14.19
N ILE A 43 4.42 10.17 -13.58
CA ILE A 43 3.83 10.20 -12.24
C ILE A 43 4.40 9.07 -11.41
N ILE A 44 4.31 9.21 -10.09
CA ILE A 44 4.80 8.19 -9.16
C ILE A 44 3.84 7.00 -9.14
N GLN A 45 4.35 5.77 -9.14
CA GLN A 45 3.55 4.56 -8.95
C GLN A 45 3.70 4.04 -7.52
N MET A 46 2.60 3.89 -6.79
CA MET A 46 2.57 3.10 -5.55
C MET A 46 2.17 1.65 -5.87
N ILE A 47 3.02 0.70 -5.53
CA ILE A 47 2.87 -0.73 -5.76
C ILE A 47 2.21 -1.37 -4.53
N PRO A 48 1.01 -1.97 -4.64
CA PRO A 48 0.40 -2.69 -3.53
C PRO A 48 1.08 -4.04 -3.32
N THR A 49 1.27 -4.42 -2.05
CA THR A 49 1.58 -5.79 -1.63
C THR A 49 0.63 -6.84 -2.22
N LEU A 50 -0.63 -6.46 -2.43
CA LEU A 50 -1.69 -7.35 -2.91
C LEU A 50 -1.84 -7.32 -4.44
N ALA A 51 -0.79 -6.93 -5.17
CA ALA A 51 -0.79 -6.87 -6.62
C ALA A 51 -1.08 -8.25 -7.26
N SER A 52 -1.72 -8.22 -8.44
CA SER A 52 -1.93 -9.39 -9.27
C SER A 52 -0.67 -9.84 -10.03
N CYS A 53 0.29 -8.92 -10.26
CA CYS A 53 1.64 -9.20 -10.74
C CYS A 53 2.65 -9.27 -9.58
N SER A 54 3.75 -9.98 -9.77
CA SER A 54 4.85 -10.00 -8.79
C SER A 54 5.56 -8.65 -8.71
N LEU A 55 6.21 -8.36 -7.59
CA LEU A 55 7.05 -7.17 -7.42
C LEU A 55 8.13 -7.12 -8.51
N ASP A 56 8.69 -8.27 -8.88
CA ASP A 56 9.72 -8.38 -9.91
C ASP A 56 9.18 -8.08 -11.32
N GLU A 57 7.97 -8.55 -11.64
CA GLU A 57 7.27 -8.20 -12.89
C GLU A 57 6.99 -6.70 -12.98
N ILE A 58 6.51 -6.09 -11.90
CA ILE A 58 6.13 -4.68 -11.84
C ILE A 58 7.37 -3.77 -11.91
N THR A 59 8.41 -4.09 -11.14
CA THR A 59 9.68 -3.35 -11.17
C THR A 59 10.46 -3.58 -12.46
N GLY A 60 10.32 -4.75 -13.09
CA GLY A 60 10.91 -5.06 -14.39
C GLY A 60 10.23 -4.33 -15.56
N ALA A 61 8.96 -3.96 -15.44
CA ALA A 61 8.24 -3.16 -16.42
C ALA A 61 8.56 -1.65 -16.36
N ARG A 62 9.43 -1.23 -15.43
CA ARG A 62 9.86 0.16 -15.27
C ARG A 62 10.60 0.67 -16.49
N THR A 63 10.36 1.93 -16.85
CA THR A 63 11.13 2.66 -17.86
C THR A 63 11.60 4.01 -17.32
N GLY A 64 12.76 4.47 -17.78
CA GLY A 64 13.36 5.74 -17.33
C GLY A 64 13.59 5.82 -15.81
N ASP A 65 13.56 7.04 -15.28
CA ASP A 65 13.79 7.34 -13.87
C ASP A 65 12.51 7.33 -13.03
N GLN A 66 11.48 6.61 -13.47
CA GLN A 66 10.18 6.61 -12.79
C GLN A 66 10.34 6.15 -11.33
N ILE A 67 9.54 6.75 -10.45
CA ILE A 67 9.57 6.46 -9.02
C ILE A 67 8.49 5.45 -8.66
N GLN A 68 8.92 4.37 -7.99
CA GLN A 68 8.04 3.33 -7.47
C GLN A 68 8.15 3.29 -5.94
N LEU A 69 7.00 3.24 -5.27
CA LEU A 69 6.90 3.17 -3.81
C LEU A 69 6.20 1.85 -3.45
N LEU A 70 6.70 1.08 -2.48
CA LEU A 70 6.03 -0.13 -2.04
C LEU A 70 5.02 0.21 -0.94
N THR A 71 3.81 -0.34 -1.00
CA THR A 71 2.87 -0.26 0.14
C THR A 71 2.63 -1.63 0.74
N THR A 72 2.76 -1.75 2.06
CA THR A 72 2.53 -2.99 2.82
C THR A 72 1.48 -2.79 3.91
N PRO A 73 0.55 -3.72 4.14
CA PRO A 73 -0.42 -3.64 5.23
C PRO A 73 0.12 -4.19 6.57
N ASN A 74 1.33 -4.77 6.60
CA ASN A 74 1.77 -5.59 7.72
C ASN A 74 3.14 -5.19 8.26
N ALA A 75 3.28 -5.29 9.58
CA ALA A 75 4.57 -5.43 10.25
C ALA A 75 4.56 -6.66 11.17
N LYS A 76 5.72 -7.34 11.21
CA LYS A 76 6.13 -8.47 12.06
C LYS A 76 5.03 -9.47 12.47
N ASN A 77 5.01 -10.65 11.84
CA ASN A 77 4.18 -11.76 12.34
C ASN A 77 5.06 -12.79 13.07
N LYS A 78 4.85 -12.95 14.39
CA LYS A 78 5.57 -13.93 15.21
C LYS A 78 4.76 -15.20 15.54
N LYS A 79 3.45 -15.29 15.27
CA LYS A 79 2.63 -16.35 15.91
C LYS A 79 1.41 -16.95 15.16
N LYS A 80 1.14 -16.67 13.88
CA LYS A 80 0.07 -17.40 13.16
C LYS A 80 0.44 -17.77 11.71
N PRO A 81 -0.10 -18.90 11.19
CA PRO A 81 0.20 -19.41 9.86
C PRO A 81 -0.46 -18.51 8.81
N PHE A 82 0.24 -17.45 8.43
CA PHE A 82 0.13 -16.96 7.06
C PHE A 82 0.58 -18.08 6.11
N PRO A 83 0.26 -18.02 4.81
CA PRO A 83 0.89 -18.90 3.85
C PRO A 83 2.41 -18.85 4.06
N ARG A 84 3.03 -20.02 4.09
CA ARG A 84 4.40 -20.27 4.60
C ARG A 84 5.48 -19.41 3.93
N ASN A 85 5.13 -18.76 2.82
CA ASN A 85 6.03 -18.01 1.96
C ASN A 85 5.91 -16.48 2.05
N TRP A 86 4.89 -15.92 2.72
CA TRP A 86 4.78 -14.46 2.86
C TRP A 86 5.67 -13.93 3.98
N ASN A 87 6.64 -13.09 3.62
CA ASN A 87 7.56 -12.48 4.56
C ASN A 87 7.73 -10.98 4.25
N ALA A 88 7.17 -10.12 5.11
CA ALA A 88 7.27 -8.66 4.98
C ALA A 88 8.73 -8.17 4.96
N GLU A 89 9.64 -8.85 5.67
CA GLU A 89 11.06 -8.54 5.61
C GLU A 89 11.66 -8.85 4.23
N LYS A 90 11.36 -10.02 3.64
CA LYS A 90 11.83 -10.34 2.28
C LYS A 90 11.29 -9.33 1.27
N LEU A 91 10.01 -8.95 1.37
CA LEU A 91 9.39 -8.00 0.47
C LEU A 91 10.03 -6.60 0.56
N VAL A 92 10.23 -6.08 1.78
CA VAL A 92 10.83 -4.75 1.98
C VAL A 92 12.26 -4.73 1.47
N LYS A 93 13.07 -5.75 1.80
CA LYS A 93 14.44 -5.89 1.28
C LYS A 93 14.45 -5.98 -0.24
N ARG A 94 13.59 -6.82 -0.82
CA ARG A 94 13.46 -6.98 -2.28
C ARG A 94 13.05 -5.68 -2.96
N ALA A 95 12.12 -4.92 -2.40
CA ALA A 95 11.72 -3.63 -2.95
C ALA A 95 12.87 -2.62 -2.95
N ALA A 96 13.68 -2.59 -1.87
CA ALA A 96 14.88 -1.77 -1.82
C ALA A 96 15.91 -2.20 -2.90
N GLU A 97 16.17 -3.50 -3.03
CA GLU A 97 17.08 -4.05 -4.07
C GLU A 97 16.61 -3.72 -5.49
N ARG A 98 15.30 -3.76 -5.74
CA ARG A 98 14.71 -3.45 -7.05
C ARG A 98 14.58 -1.95 -7.31
N GLY A 99 14.97 -1.12 -6.35
CA GLY A 99 15.10 0.33 -6.50
C GLY A 99 13.82 1.11 -6.25
N CYS A 100 12.87 0.57 -5.49
CA CYS A 100 11.78 1.37 -4.90
C CYS A 100 12.38 2.47 -4.01
N ARG A 101 11.71 3.62 -3.94
CA ARG A 101 12.27 4.83 -3.30
C ARG A 101 11.73 5.12 -1.90
N ALA A 102 10.62 4.51 -1.50
CA ALA A 102 10.10 4.57 -0.13
C ALA A 102 9.13 3.40 0.14
N ILE A 103 8.87 3.17 1.43
CA ILE A 103 7.91 2.21 1.95
C ILE A 103 6.74 2.96 2.56
N PHE A 104 5.51 2.54 2.20
CA PHE A 104 4.27 3.07 2.71
C PHE A 104 3.56 1.99 3.53
N LEU A 105 3.61 2.11 4.85
CA LEU A 105 2.90 1.20 5.74
C LEU A 105 1.43 1.62 5.81
N THR A 106 0.53 0.76 5.33
CA THR A 106 -0.91 0.99 5.41
C THR A 106 -1.41 0.59 6.79
N VAL A 107 -1.94 1.55 7.55
CA VAL A 107 -2.36 1.38 8.96
C VAL A 107 -3.88 1.45 9.17
N ASP A 108 -4.66 1.78 8.12
CA ASP A 108 -6.12 1.94 8.17
C ASP A 108 -6.91 0.66 7.83
N ALA A 109 -6.22 -0.48 7.68
CA ALA A 109 -6.84 -1.74 7.26
C ALA A 109 -6.50 -2.98 8.13
N PRO A 110 -6.48 -2.90 9.48
CA PRO A 110 -6.18 -4.07 10.33
C PRO A 110 -7.24 -5.19 10.19
N GLN A 111 -8.44 -4.82 9.76
CA GLN A 111 -9.50 -5.72 9.28
C GLN A 111 -10.04 -5.14 7.98
N ILE A 112 -10.50 -5.99 7.06
CA ILE A 112 -11.08 -5.52 5.80
C ILE A 112 -12.47 -4.93 6.06
N GLY A 113 -12.71 -3.73 5.55
CA GLY A 113 -14.01 -3.07 5.63
C GLY A 113 -15.11 -3.87 4.95
N ARG A 114 -16.35 -3.72 5.44
CA ARG A 114 -17.51 -4.43 4.91
C ARG A 114 -17.99 -3.78 3.60
N ARG A 115 -17.73 -4.43 2.48
CA ARG A 115 -18.06 -3.93 1.13
C ARG A 115 -19.26 -4.68 0.59
N GLU A 116 -20.46 -4.15 0.77
CA GLU A 116 -21.70 -4.87 0.44
C GLU A 116 -21.80 -5.27 -1.04
N LYS A 117 -21.33 -4.40 -1.95
CA LYS A 117 -21.31 -4.72 -3.38
C LYS A 117 -20.40 -5.92 -3.66
N ASP A 118 -19.22 -5.96 -3.05
CA ASP A 118 -18.29 -7.09 -3.16
C ASP A 118 -18.89 -8.38 -2.57
N MET A 119 -19.68 -8.29 -1.49
CA MET A 119 -20.34 -9.47 -0.87
C MET A 119 -21.51 -10.02 -1.69
N ARG A 120 -22.21 -9.16 -2.45
CA ARG A 120 -23.30 -9.58 -3.36
C ARG A 120 -22.74 -10.29 -4.61
N LEU A 121 -21.48 -10.02 -4.95
CA LEU A 121 -20.79 -10.62 -6.09
C LEU A 121 -20.00 -11.86 -5.63
N LYS A 122 -20.28 -13.02 -6.22
CA LYS A 122 -19.46 -14.22 -6.01
C LYS A 122 -18.09 -13.97 -6.67
N TYR A 123 -17.07 -13.70 -5.87
CA TYR A 123 -15.74 -13.36 -6.36
C TYR A 123 -14.95 -14.62 -6.69
N VAL A 124 -14.49 -14.75 -7.93
CA VAL A 124 -13.71 -15.89 -8.40
C VAL A 124 -12.42 -15.33 -8.99
N ASP A 125 -11.42 -15.08 -8.15
CA ASP A 125 -10.10 -14.66 -8.63
C ASP A 125 -9.00 -15.45 -7.92
N GLU A 126 -7.83 -15.47 -8.54
CA GLU A 126 -6.63 -16.07 -7.99
C GLU A 126 -6.01 -15.19 -6.89
N ALA A 127 -5.34 -15.81 -5.92
CA ALA A 127 -4.69 -15.05 -4.84
C ALA A 127 -3.59 -14.10 -5.41
N PRO A 128 -3.30 -12.96 -4.73
CA PRO A 128 -2.22 -12.06 -5.12
C PRO A 128 -0.90 -12.82 -5.29
N HIS A 129 -0.10 -12.46 -6.30
CA HIS A 129 1.02 -13.30 -6.74
C HIS A 129 2.04 -13.59 -5.63
N GLU A 130 2.44 -12.55 -4.88
CA GLU A 130 3.40 -12.67 -3.76
C GLU A 130 2.86 -13.46 -2.56
N GLN A 131 1.56 -13.75 -2.56
CA GLN A 131 0.84 -14.41 -1.48
C GLN A 131 0.25 -15.76 -1.89
N ARG A 132 0.54 -16.22 -3.12
CA ARG A 132 0.20 -17.56 -3.57
C ARG A 132 1.05 -18.56 -2.78
N ASP A 133 0.37 -19.52 -2.16
CA ASP A 133 0.99 -20.68 -1.56
C ASP A 133 0.28 -21.91 -2.12
N GLU A 134 1.07 -22.89 -2.56
CA GLU A 134 0.55 -24.14 -3.08
C GLU A 134 -0.12 -24.89 -1.92
N GLY A 135 -1.46 -24.81 -1.86
CA GLY A 135 -2.26 -25.49 -0.84
C GLY A 135 -3.11 -24.60 0.08
N MET A 136 -3.16 -23.27 -0.13
CA MET A 136 -4.13 -22.42 0.56
C MET A 136 -5.48 -22.40 -0.16
N GLU A 137 -6.49 -23.02 0.44
CA GLU A 137 -7.89 -22.81 0.05
C GLU A 137 -8.34 -21.43 0.55
N VAL A 138 -8.51 -20.50 -0.39
CA VAL A 138 -9.12 -19.20 -0.09
C VAL A 138 -10.64 -19.40 -0.15
N ASP A 139 -11.35 -19.11 0.95
CA ASP A 139 -12.81 -19.10 0.93
C ASP A 139 -13.31 -17.95 0.03
N ARG A 140 -13.73 -18.32 -1.17
CA ARG A 140 -14.22 -17.43 -2.23
C ARG A 140 -15.71 -17.11 -2.11
N SER A 141 -16.41 -17.70 -1.13
CA SER A 141 -17.86 -17.53 -0.95
C SER A 141 -18.25 -16.15 -0.39
N GLN A 142 -17.29 -15.42 0.19
CA GLN A 142 -17.54 -14.18 0.95
C GLN A 142 -17.09 -12.89 0.24
N GLY A 143 -16.67 -12.97 -1.03
CA GLY A 143 -16.27 -11.81 -1.86
C GLY A 143 -14.78 -11.40 -1.75
N ALA A 144 -14.34 -10.53 -2.67
CA ALA A 144 -12.94 -10.14 -2.89
C ALA A 144 -12.23 -9.62 -1.63
N GLY A 145 -12.95 -8.81 -0.83
CA GLY A 145 -12.41 -8.23 0.39
C GLY A 145 -12.08 -9.29 1.45
N ARG A 146 -12.89 -10.35 1.57
CA ARG A 146 -12.69 -11.39 2.59
C ARG A 146 -11.58 -12.36 2.21
N ALA A 147 -11.46 -12.69 0.93
CA ALA A 147 -10.34 -13.47 0.38
C ALA A 147 -8.97 -12.87 0.73
N ILE A 148 -8.88 -11.53 0.79
CA ILE A 148 -7.67 -10.78 1.11
C ILE A 148 -7.44 -10.63 2.63
N SER A 149 -8.47 -10.86 3.47
CA SER A 149 -8.42 -10.57 4.91
C SER A 149 -7.50 -11.48 5.73
N SER A 150 -7.27 -12.72 5.27
CA SER A 150 -6.30 -13.64 5.88
C SER A 150 -4.86 -13.12 5.76
N PHE A 151 -4.63 -12.16 4.87
CA PHE A 151 -3.33 -11.60 4.55
C PHE A 151 -3.03 -10.26 5.24
N VAL A 152 -3.81 -9.87 6.26
CA VAL A 152 -3.52 -8.68 7.07
C VAL A 152 -3.50 -9.02 8.55
N SER A 153 -2.44 -8.62 9.25
CA SER A 153 -2.31 -8.79 10.68
C SER A 153 -3.08 -7.69 11.41
N PRO A 154 -4.05 -8.03 12.28
CA PRO A 154 -4.72 -7.04 13.12
C PRO A 154 -3.85 -6.54 14.28
N SER A 155 -2.65 -7.12 14.47
CA SER A 155 -1.79 -6.84 15.64
C SER A 155 -0.77 -5.73 15.42
N LEU A 156 -0.83 -5.01 14.29
CA LEU A 156 0.11 -3.94 13.99
C LEU A 156 0.08 -2.88 15.09
N CYS A 157 1.24 -2.54 15.64
CA CYS A 157 1.35 -1.52 16.68
C CYS A 157 2.62 -0.67 16.52
N TRP A 158 2.68 0.42 17.26
CA TRP A 158 3.81 1.35 17.24
C TRP A 158 5.19 0.71 17.51
N LYS A 159 5.21 -0.39 18.28
CA LYS A 159 6.44 -1.16 18.58
C LYS A 159 7.03 -1.86 17.36
N ASP A 160 6.26 -2.01 16.28
CA ASP A 160 6.72 -2.64 15.04
C ASP A 160 7.45 -1.65 14.11
N ILE A 161 7.27 -0.34 14.32
CA ILE A 161 7.90 0.71 13.50
C ILE A 161 9.43 0.63 13.52
N PRO A 162 10.11 0.54 14.69
CA PRO A 162 11.57 0.41 14.71
C PRO A 162 12.09 -0.82 13.98
N TRP A 163 11.38 -1.95 14.06
CA TRP A 163 11.73 -3.16 13.33
C TRP A 163 11.57 -2.98 11.82
N LEU A 164 10.48 -2.38 11.35
CA LEU A 164 10.26 -2.15 9.92
C LEU A 164 11.34 -1.20 9.35
N ARG A 165 11.69 -0.15 10.10
CA ARG A 165 12.77 0.78 9.75
C ARG A 165 14.13 0.10 9.72
N SER A 166 14.38 -0.90 10.57
CA SER A 166 15.66 -1.63 10.55
C SER A 166 15.87 -2.52 9.32
N LEU A 167 14.83 -2.75 8.49
CA LEU A 167 14.92 -3.63 7.32
C LEU A 167 15.56 -2.97 6.10
N SER A 168 15.50 -1.63 5.99
CA SER A 168 16.07 -0.89 4.86
C SER A 168 16.31 0.57 5.21
N ASN A 169 17.19 1.24 4.46
CA ASN A 169 17.40 2.69 4.58
C ASN A 169 16.37 3.53 3.82
N LEU A 170 15.33 2.90 3.25
CA LEU A 170 14.27 3.61 2.56
C LEU A 170 13.41 4.38 3.56
N PRO A 171 12.93 5.58 3.18
CA PRO A 171 11.96 6.29 4.00
C PRO A 171 10.68 5.48 4.23
N LEU A 172 10.14 5.57 5.43
CA LEU A 172 8.91 4.97 5.88
C LEU A 172 7.82 6.04 6.07
N VAL A 173 6.71 5.88 5.36
CA VAL A 173 5.56 6.78 5.41
C VAL A 173 4.33 6.00 5.88
N LEU A 174 3.56 6.55 6.83
CA LEU A 174 2.33 5.90 7.31
C LEU A 174 1.13 6.33 6.47
N LYS A 175 0.49 5.39 5.77
CA LYS A 175 -0.73 5.64 4.98
C LYS A 175 -1.97 5.22 5.77
N GLY A 176 -2.93 6.13 5.90
CA GLY A 176 -4.19 5.86 6.60
C GLY A 176 -4.35 6.60 7.93
N VAL A 177 -3.49 7.61 8.17
CA VAL A 177 -3.57 8.45 9.37
C VAL A 177 -4.80 9.35 9.26
N GLN A 178 -5.58 9.43 10.33
CA GLN A 178 -6.86 10.18 10.35
C GLN A 178 -7.00 11.11 11.56
N THR A 179 -5.99 11.19 12.43
CA THR A 179 -5.97 12.02 13.63
C THR A 179 -4.65 12.80 13.71
N VAL A 180 -4.63 13.90 14.47
CA VAL A 180 -3.41 14.69 14.68
C VAL A 180 -2.48 13.94 15.63
N GLU A 181 -3.05 13.26 16.61
CA GLU A 181 -2.37 12.45 17.62
C GLU A 181 -1.53 11.34 16.95
N ASP A 182 -2.12 10.61 15.99
CA ASP A 182 -1.39 9.59 15.23
C ASP A 182 -0.31 10.20 14.32
N ALA A 183 -0.50 11.42 13.83
CA ALA A 183 0.53 12.14 13.07
C ALA A 183 1.73 12.48 13.96
N LEU A 184 1.48 12.98 15.17
CA LEU A 184 2.55 13.28 16.14
C LEU A 184 3.30 12.00 16.54
N LEU A 185 2.59 10.91 16.83
CA LEU A 185 3.19 9.62 17.11
C LEU A 185 4.04 9.10 15.94
N ALA A 186 3.60 9.31 14.69
CA ALA A 186 4.39 8.94 13.51
C ALA A 186 5.73 9.67 13.47
N ALA A 187 5.74 10.97 13.78
CA ALA A 187 6.96 11.77 13.87
C ALA A 187 7.87 11.31 15.02
N GLU A 188 7.30 11.03 16.20
CA GLU A 188 8.05 10.54 17.37
C GLU A 188 8.73 9.19 17.11
N HIS A 189 8.10 8.30 16.34
CA HIS A 189 8.68 7.02 15.92
C HIS A 189 9.63 7.16 14.72
N GLY A 190 9.85 8.40 14.27
CA GLY A 190 10.75 8.81 13.20
C GLY A 190 10.32 8.35 11.81
N CYS A 191 9.02 8.18 11.57
CA CYS A 191 8.52 8.05 10.20
C CYS A 191 8.83 9.35 9.45
N GLU A 192 9.13 9.25 8.16
CA GLU A 192 9.48 10.43 7.38
C GLU A 192 8.25 11.21 6.88
N GLY A 193 7.06 10.61 6.97
CA GLY A 193 5.81 11.30 6.68
C GLY A 193 4.56 10.47 6.93
N ILE A 194 3.42 11.05 6.59
CA ILE A 194 2.10 10.41 6.64
C ILE A 194 1.30 10.67 5.35
N VAL A 195 0.30 9.83 5.12
CA VAL A 195 -0.75 10.06 4.14
C VAL A 195 -2.10 10.07 4.86
N LEU A 196 -2.78 11.21 4.79
CA LEU A 196 -4.17 11.28 5.21
C LEU A 196 -5.02 10.46 4.25
N SER A 197 -5.71 9.46 4.78
CA SER A 197 -6.47 8.49 3.97
C SER A 197 -7.48 7.77 4.85
N ASN A 198 -8.71 7.60 4.33
CA ASN A 198 -9.69 6.66 4.85
C ASN A 198 -9.85 5.43 3.93
N HIS A 199 -8.80 5.14 3.16
CA HIS A 199 -8.73 4.06 2.18
C HIS A 199 -9.76 4.20 1.04
N GLY A 200 -10.11 5.44 0.68
CA GLY A 200 -11.15 5.73 -0.32
C GLY A 200 -12.55 5.35 0.14
N GLY A 201 -12.82 5.46 1.46
CA GLY A 201 -14.09 5.10 2.06
C GLY A 201 -14.37 3.59 2.12
N ARG A 202 -13.35 2.74 1.95
CA ARG A 202 -13.51 1.27 1.86
C ARG A 202 -13.27 0.54 3.18
N GLN A 203 -13.00 1.26 4.26
CA GLN A 203 -12.60 0.72 5.55
C GLN A 203 -13.63 1.09 6.63
N VAL A 204 -13.35 2.05 7.50
CA VAL A 204 -14.30 2.48 8.54
C VAL A 204 -15.34 3.42 7.92
N ASP A 205 -16.61 3.04 7.97
CA ASP A 205 -17.72 3.92 7.59
C ASP A 205 -17.89 5.03 8.64
N TYR A 206 -18.39 6.20 8.24
CA TYR A 206 -18.39 7.45 9.04
C TYR A 206 -17.02 8.02 9.41
N ALA A 207 -15.93 7.46 8.88
CA ALA A 207 -14.63 8.11 8.91
C ALA A 207 -14.73 9.54 8.35
N ARG A 208 -13.98 10.47 8.95
CA ARG A 208 -13.93 11.85 8.46
C ARG A 208 -13.50 11.86 6.99
N CYS A 209 -14.05 12.80 6.23
CA CYS A 209 -13.55 13.05 4.88
C CYS A 209 -12.06 13.36 4.97
N THR A 210 -11.25 12.72 4.13
CA THR A 210 -9.82 12.99 4.00
C THR A 210 -9.55 14.47 3.66
N PHE A 211 -10.56 15.16 3.12
CA PHE A 211 -10.55 16.58 2.84
C PHE A 211 -11.58 17.35 3.68
N PRO A 212 -11.18 18.31 4.54
CA PRO A 212 -12.13 19.21 5.19
C PRO A 212 -12.77 20.18 4.17
N LYS A 213 -14.01 20.58 4.43
CA LYS A 213 -15.02 21.24 3.55
C LYS A 213 -14.64 22.54 2.79
N MET A 214 -13.37 22.93 2.65
CA MET A 214 -12.99 24.26 2.11
C MET A 214 -12.17 24.26 0.80
N ALA A 215 -12.32 23.25 -0.07
CA ALA A 215 -11.93 23.39 -1.48
C ALA A 215 -12.66 22.38 -2.40
N ILE A 216 -12.72 22.75 -3.67
CA ILE A 216 -13.57 22.31 -4.79
C ILE A 216 -13.59 20.78 -5.02
N PRO A 217 -14.73 20.17 -5.41
CA PRO A 217 -14.84 18.74 -5.62
C PRO A 217 -14.28 18.33 -6.98
N SER A 218 -13.05 17.82 -7.02
CA SER A 218 -12.72 16.72 -7.95
C SER A 218 -11.40 16.06 -7.56
N GLN A 219 -11.41 14.73 -7.67
CA GLN A 219 -10.28 13.80 -7.67
C GLN A 219 -9.86 13.22 -6.31
N ASN A 220 -9.63 11.90 -6.34
CA ASN A 220 -9.03 11.08 -5.30
C ASN A 220 -7.60 11.57 -5.01
N ALA A 221 -7.47 12.69 -4.30
CA ALA A 221 -6.20 13.24 -3.90
C ALA A 221 -5.75 12.59 -2.58
N PHE A 222 -4.54 12.03 -2.59
CA PHE A 222 -3.83 11.64 -1.38
C PHE A 222 -3.01 12.83 -0.92
N TYR A 223 -3.16 13.21 0.35
CA TYR A 223 -2.40 14.31 0.94
C TYR A 223 -1.20 13.73 1.68
N PHE A 224 -0.02 14.01 1.13
CA PHE A 224 1.24 13.64 1.74
C PHE A 224 1.70 14.78 2.64
N PHE A 225 1.98 14.46 3.90
CA PHE A 225 2.64 15.38 4.84
C PHE A 225 3.98 14.79 5.24
N PHE A 226 5.04 15.59 5.12
CA PHE A 226 6.39 15.19 5.52
C PHE A 226 6.80 15.89 6.80
N PHE A 227 7.40 15.14 7.70
CA PHE A 227 7.98 15.71 8.90
C PHE A 227 9.35 16.32 8.53
N ARG A 228 9.51 17.59 8.92
CA ARG A 228 10.78 18.31 8.82
C ARG A 228 11.75 17.87 9.91
#